data_AF-A0A842NKI2-F1
#
_entry.id   AF-A0A842NKI2-F1
#
_cell.length_a   1.000
_cell.length_b   1.000
_cell.length_c   1.000
_cell.angle_alpha   90.00
_cell.angle_beta   90.00
_cell.angle_gamma   90.00
#
_symmetry.space_group_name_H-M   'P 1'
#
loop_
_entity.id
_entity.type
_entity.pdbx_description
1 polymer ?
#
loop_
_entity_poly.entity_id
_entity_poly.type
_entity_poly.pdbx_seq_one_letter_code
_entity_poly.pdbx_strand_id
1 'polypeptide(L)'
;MYSVNIINRKSAFASHLIDRLERIGVDTTDSQSTSIVCWPGDKTPACDIIIRPDGPSAYPNDFYCELVISDLFIPDGDTSWGPSEIDDCITKLISEEELGAGSPRYWVHVRDVVDVLSTILSKRLEGSYNIVGRRCWLHEEMVEELSNLFKRVKAAETKTFQLENLKISEPKVVAKEVPERPDIGPFHELCVEADLSGWYPLVPFRVGLMECIAHRLLE
;
A
#
# COMPACT_ATOMS: atom_id res chain seq x y z
N MET A 1 25.98 -4.39 -8.01
CA MET A 1 25.31 -4.08 -6.73
C MET A 1 25.24 -2.56 -6.67
N TYR A 2 24.06 -1.99 -6.54
CA TYR A 2 23.86 -0.54 -6.47
C TYR A 2 23.57 -0.16 -5.00
N SER A 3 23.73 1.11 -4.68
CA SER A 3 23.46 1.69 -3.37
C SER A 3 22.49 2.87 -3.52
N VAL A 4 21.75 3.15 -2.44
CA VAL A 4 20.86 4.30 -2.32
C VAL A 4 20.99 4.91 -0.92
N ASN A 5 20.61 6.17 -0.75
CA ASN A 5 20.57 6.84 0.55
C ASN A 5 19.12 7.12 0.94
N ILE A 6 18.55 6.30 1.83
CA ILE A 6 17.18 6.52 2.31
C ILE A 6 17.19 7.48 3.50
N ILE A 7 16.62 8.65 3.29
CA ILE A 7 16.38 9.69 4.29
C ILE A 7 15.02 9.45 4.96
N ASN A 8 14.91 9.79 6.25
CA ASN A 8 13.72 9.55 7.07
C ASN A 8 13.35 8.06 7.21
N ARG A 9 14.35 7.25 7.56
CA ARG A 9 14.27 5.78 7.72
C ARG A 9 13.23 5.27 8.73
N LYS A 10 12.58 6.15 9.50
CA LYS A 10 11.64 5.79 10.57
C LYS A 10 10.17 5.77 10.13
N SER A 11 9.84 6.29 8.94
CA SER A 11 8.45 6.20 8.46
C SER A 11 8.08 4.74 8.18
N ALA A 12 6.81 4.36 8.37
CA ALA A 12 6.38 2.98 8.20
C ALA A 12 6.67 2.45 6.79
N PHE A 13 6.41 3.24 5.74
CA PHE A 13 6.78 2.83 4.40
C PHE A 13 8.30 2.68 4.21
N ALA A 14 9.11 3.58 4.77
CA ALA A 14 10.56 3.51 4.65
C ALA A 14 11.12 2.23 5.28
N SER A 15 10.58 1.77 6.42
CA SER A 15 11.06 0.55 7.06
C SER A 15 10.83 -0.68 6.19
N HIS A 16 9.65 -0.80 5.56
CA HIS A 16 9.34 -1.86 4.59
C HIS A 16 10.25 -1.80 3.35
N LEU A 17 10.49 -0.60 2.82
CA LEU A 17 11.37 -0.43 1.66
C LEU A 17 12.84 -0.78 1.98
N ILE A 18 13.34 -0.31 3.11
CA ILE A 18 14.71 -0.58 3.59
C ILE A 18 14.91 -2.08 3.78
N ASP A 19 14.02 -2.74 4.53
CA ASP A 19 14.09 -4.19 4.76
C ASP A 19 14.08 -4.97 3.44
N ARG A 20 13.26 -4.55 2.48
CA ARG A 20 13.22 -5.19 1.15
C ARG A 20 14.52 -5.04 0.37
N LEU A 21 15.10 -3.83 0.36
CA LEU A 21 16.35 -3.50 -0.34
C LEU A 21 17.56 -4.19 0.30
N GLU A 22 17.66 -4.17 1.63
CA GLU A 22 18.76 -4.82 2.35
C GLU A 22 18.75 -6.35 2.16
N ARG A 23 17.56 -6.97 2.05
CA ARG A 23 17.43 -8.41 1.74
C ARG A 23 17.99 -8.80 0.37
N ILE A 24 18.03 -7.89 -0.60
CA ILE A 24 18.66 -8.11 -1.92
C ILE A 24 20.09 -7.59 -1.98
N GLY A 25 20.64 -7.16 -0.83
CA GLY A 25 22.02 -6.70 -0.70
C GLY A 25 22.26 -5.27 -1.18
N VAL A 26 21.23 -4.43 -1.24
CA VAL A 26 21.40 -2.99 -1.54
C VAL A 26 21.79 -2.26 -0.25
N ASP A 27 22.87 -1.47 -0.29
CA ASP A 27 23.20 -0.55 0.80
C ASP A 27 22.27 0.66 0.75
N THR A 28 21.56 0.92 1.84
CA THR A 28 20.56 1.99 1.96
C THR A 28 21.08 3.22 2.72
N THR A 29 22.38 3.25 3.05
CA THR A 29 23.03 4.27 3.89
C THR A 29 24.15 5.04 3.18
N ASP A 30 24.38 4.76 1.90
CA ASP A 30 25.48 5.34 1.13
C ASP A 30 25.20 6.79 0.75
N SER A 31 25.72 7.74 1.52
CA SER A 31 25.50 9.18 1.29
C SER A 31 26.02 9.73 -0.06
N GLN A 32 26.83 8.98 -0.80
CA GLN A 32 27.32 9.38 -2.14
C GLN A 32 26.39 8.89 -3.27
N SER A 33 25.39 8.08 -2.94
CA SER A 33 24.42 7.53 -3.88
C SER A 33 23.14 8.36 -3.97
N THR A 34 22.22 7.95 -4.84
CA THR A 34 20.91 8.59 -5.05
C THR A 34 20.15 8.71 -3.72
N SER A 35 19.81 9.93 -3.36
CA SER A 35 19.07 10.27 -2.16
C SER A 35 17.56 10.12 -2.36
N ILE A 36 16.94 9.36 -1.46
CA ILE A 36 15.52 9.02 -1.51
C ILE A 36 14.85 9.47 -0.22
N VAL A 37 13.77 10.24 -0.30
CA VAL A 37 12.95 10.60 0.87
C VAL A 37 11.60 9.89 0.77
N CYS A 38 11.27 9.08 1.78
CA CYS A 38 9.91 8.57 2.00
C CYS A 38 9.15 9.58 2.86
N TRP A 39 8.32 10.40 2.22
CA TRP A 39 7.73 11.61 2.79
C TRP A 39 6.22 11.46 3.09
N PRO A 40 5.81 11.25 4.35
CA PRO A 40 4.39 11.23 4.71
C PRO A 40 3.77 12.64 4.90
N GLY A 41 4.55 13.72 4.81
CA GLY A 41 4.06 15.10 5.02
C GLY A 41 4.93 16.02 5.90
N ASP A 42 5.99 15.50 6.51
CA ASP A 42 6.84 16.25 7.46
C ASP A 42 7.97 17.07 6.82
N LYS A 43 8.48 18.09 7.51
CA LYS A 43 9.66 18.86 7.01
C LYS A 43 10.88 17.93 6.84
N THR A 44 11.34 17.82 5.61
CA THR A 44 12.45 16.95 5.19
C THR A 44 13.42 17.73 4.29
N PRO A 45 14.69 17.33 4.19
CA PRO A 45 15.68 17.98 3.31
C PRO A 45 15.40 17.65 1.84
N ALA A 46 16.02 18.38 0.92
CA ALA A 46 16.01 18.08 -0.52
C ALA A 46 16.58 16.67 -0.83
N CYS A 47 16.16 16.09 -1.95
CA CYS A 47 16.58 14.76 -2.39
C CYS A 47 16.47 14.58 -3.90
N ASP A 48 16.97 13.47 -4.43
CA ASP A 48 16.87 13.15 -5.85
C ASP A 48 15.50 12.55 -6.20
N ILE A 49 15.01 11.65 -5.34
CA ILE A 49 13.75 10.92 -5.52
C ILE A 49 12.88 11.09 -4.28
N ILE A 50 11.64 11.53 -4.48
CA ILE A 50 10.62 11.52 -3.45
C ILE A 50 9.62 10.39 -3.67
N ILE A 51 9.29 9.69 -2.59
CA ILE A 51 8.17 8.76 -2.52
C ILE A 51 7.19 9.32 -1.48
N ARG A 52 5.92 9.48 -1.84
CA ARG A 52 4.92 10.07 -0.94
C ARG A 52 3.53 9.47 -1.13
N PRO A 53 2.65 9.55 -0.13
CA PRO A 53 1.26 9.25 -0.34
C PRO A 53 0.60 10.31 -1.23
N ASP A 54 -0.46 9.90 -1.90
CA ASP A 54 -1.37 10.81 -2.58
C ASP A 54 -2.06 11.73 -1.56
N GLY A 55 -2.12 13.02 -1.88
CA GLY A 55 -2.54 14.03 -0.94
C GLY A 55 -2.27 15.46 -1.40
N PRO A 56 -2.85 16.46 -0.73
CA PRO A 56 -2.80 17.86 -1.15
C PRO A 56 -1.45 18.53 -0.86
N SER A 57 -0.63 17.92 -0.01
CA SER A 57 0.65 18.47 0.41
C SER A 57 1.67 18.35 -0.72
N ALA A 58 2.14 19.49 -1.22
CA ALA A 58 3.28 19.52 -2.13
C ALA A 58 4.58 19.41 -1.33
N TYR A 59 5.52 18.62 -1.83
CA TYR A 59 6.84 18.52 -1.21
C TYR A 59 7.60 19.84 -1.39
N PRO A 60 8.21 20.39 -0.32
CA PRO A 60 8.67 21.77 -0.32
C PRO A 60 10.05 22.02 -0.94
N ASN A 61 10.74 20.98 -1.42
CA ASN A 61 12.11 21.09 -1.93
C ASN A 61 12.23 20.57 -3.37
N ASP A 62 13.38 20.81 -3.99
CA ASP A 62 13.71 20.29 -5.32
C ASP A 62 13.93 18.77 -5.31
N PHE A 63 13.56 18.12 -6.41
CA PHE A 63 13.75 16.70 -6.70
C PHE A 63 13.76 16.45 -8.22
N TYR A 64 14.28 15.31 -8.65
CA TYR A 64 14.30 14.88 -10.05
C TYR A 64 13.14 13.94 -10.40
N CYS A 65 12.73 13.11 -9.43
CA CYS A 65 11.67 12.14 -9.61
C CYS A 65 10.68 12.13 -8.44
N GLU A 66 9.40 12.00 -8.74
CA GLU A 66 8.32 11.83 -7.77
C GLU A 66 7.58 10.51 -8.01
N LEU A 67 7.38 9.75 -6.94
CA LEU A 67 6.56 8.54 -6.90
C LEU A 67 5.39 8.79 -5.94
N VAL A 68 4.19 8.91 -6.47
CA VAL A 68 2.95 9.17 -5.72
C VAL A 68 2.20 7.86 -5.54
N ILE A 69 1.91 7.48 -4.31
CA ILE A 69 1.21 6.23 -4.00
C ILE A 69 -0.21 6.54 -3.52
N SER A 70 -1.22 6.13 -4.28
CA SER A 70 -2.64 6.28 -3.90
C SER A 70 -3.19 5.00 -3.27
N ASP A 71 -4.07 5.16 -2.28
CA ASP A 71 -4.76 4.05 -1.59
C ASP A 71 -3.82 2.93 -1.10
N LEU A 72 -2.63 3.32 -0.60
CA LEU A 72 -1.69 2.39 0.03
C LEU A 72 -2.25 1.92 1.37
N PHE A 73 -2.15 0.62 1.64
CA PHE A 73 -2.39 0.09 2.97
C PHE A 73 -1.19 -0.70 3.47
N ILE A 74 -0.86 -0.48 4.74
CA ILE A 74 0.23 -1.14 5.47
C ILE A 74 -0.43 -2.00 6.55
N PRO A 75 -0.28 -3.34 6.52
CA PRO A 75 -0.94 -4.22 7.49
C PRO A 75 -0.61 -3.95 8.96
N ASP A 76 0.53 -3.31 9.23
CA ASP A 76 1.01 -2.93 10.57
C ASP A 76 0.26 -1.75 11.21
N GLY A 77 -0.94 -1.42 10.73
CA GLY A 77 -1.81 -0.39 11.32
C GLY A 77 -1.39 1.07 11.07
N ASP A 78 -0.31 1.32 10.32
CA ASP A 78 0.10 2.69 9.97
C ASP A 78 -0.83 3.29 8.91
N THR A 79 -1.48 4.40 9.27
CA THR A 79 -2.43 5.15 8.43
C THR A 79 -1.85 6.47 7.91
N SER A 80 -0.54 6.71 8.06
CA SER A 80 0.11 7.95 7.59
C SER A 80 0.36 7.95 6.07
N TRP A 81 0.27 6.79 5.43
CA TRP A 81 0.53 6.60 3.99
C TRP A 81 -0.71 6.34 3.14
N GLY A 82 -1.88 6.24 3.76
CA GLY A 82 -3.12 5.98 3.04
C GLY A 82 -4.35 5.98 3.95
N PRO A 83 -5.52 5.65 3.39
CA PRO A 83 -6.77 5.78 4.12
C PRO A 83 -6.85 4.84 5.34
N SER A 84 -7.36 5.34 6.46
CA SER A 84 -7.58 4.57 7.69
C SER A 84 -8.78 3.62 7.64
N GLU A 85 -9.54 3.61 6.54
CA GLU A 85 -10.86 2.94 6.46
C GLU A 85 -10.82 1.45 6.81
N ILE A 86 -9.79 0.72 6.39
CA ILE A 86 -9.64 -0.71 6.73
C ILE A 86 -9.48 -0.87 8.25
N ASP A 87 -8.65 -0.03 8.84
CA ASP A 87 -8.32 -0.05 10.26
C ASP A 87 -9.52 0.36 11.14
N ASP A 88 -10.22 1.41 10.73
CA ASP A 88 -11.45 1.88 11.36
C ASP A 88 -12.54 0.78 11.32
N CYS A 89 -12.65 0.06 10.20
CA CYS A 89 -13.60 -1.05 10.07
C CYS A 89 -13.22 -2.24 10.96
N ILE A 90 -11.94 -2.59 11.08
CA ILE A 90 -11.50 -3.66 12.00
C ILE A 90 -11.80 -3.27 13.45
N THR A 91 -11.50 -2.03 13.84
CA THR A 91 -11.78 -1.51 15.18
C THR A 91 -13.28 -1.63 15.50
N LYS A 92 -14.16 -1.22 14.59
CA LYS A 92 -15.61 -1.34 14.75
C LYS A 92 -16.08 -2.79 14.79
N LEU A 93 -15.50 -3.69 14.00
CA LEU A 93 -15.80 -5.13 14.05
C LEU A 93 -15.44 -5.73 15.41
N ILE A 94 -14.33 -5.31 16.02
CA ILE A 94 -13.91 -5.75 17.36
C ILE A 94 -14.87 -5.24 18.43
N SER A 95 -15.28 -3.97 18.33
CA SER A 95 -16.22 -3.32 19.26
C SER A 95 -17.70 -3.65 19.01
N GLU A 96 -18.00 -4.49 18.00
CA GLU A 96 -19.37 -4.83 17.56
C GLU A 96 -20.21 -3.59 17.17
N GLU A 97 -19.58 -2.56 16.62
CA GLU A 97 -20.22 -1.33 16.17
C GLU A 97 -20.69 -1.40 14.70
N GLU A 98 -21.62 -0.50 14.33
CA GLU A 98 -22.09 -0.39 12.96
C GLU A 98 -20.99 0.13 12.01
N LEU A 99 -20.80 -0.58 10.91
CA LEU A 99 -19.87 -0.19 9.85
C LEU A 99 -20.48 0.95 9.03
N GLY A 100 -19.74 2.05 8.94
CA GLY A 100 -20.18 3.25 8.23
C GLY A 100 -20.08 3.11 6.71
N ALA A 101 -20.54 4.14 6.00
CA ALA A 101 -20.27 4.30 4.57
C ALA A 101 -18.83 4.79 4.33
N GLY A 102 -18.34 4.58 3.12
CA GLY A 102 -17.01 4.99 2.69
C GLY A 102 -16.93 5.08 1.16
N SER A 103 -15.75 5.43 0.66
CA SER A 103 -15.54 5.69 -0.77
C SER A 103 -14.96 4.47 -1.49
N PRO A 104 -15.27 4.26 -2.78
CA PRO A 104 -14.56 3.26 -3.58
C PRO A 104 -13.08 3.61 -3.72
N ARG A 105 -12.20 2.60 -3.74
CA ARG A 105 -10.74 2.78 -3.71
C ARG A 105 -10.00 1.77 -4.56
N TYR A 106 -8.78 2.11 -4.95
CA TYR A 106 -7.88 1.25 -5.70
C TYR A 106 -6.72 0.78 -4.81
N TRP A 107 -7.06 -0.01 -3.79
CA TRP A 107 -6.12 -0.49 -2.78
C TRP A 107 -4.87 -1.14 -3.37
N VAL A 108 -3.70 -0.76 -2.86
CA VAL A 108 -2.41 -1.38 -3.16
C VAL A 108 -1.69 -1.76 -1.87
N HIS A 109 -1.13 -2.98 -1.85
CA HIS A 109 -0.42 -3.50 -0.69
C HIS A 109 1.02 -2.99 -0.67
N VAL A 110 1.55 -2.64 0.51
CA VAL A 110 2.94 -2.17 0.68
C VAL A 110 3.99 -3.08 0.05
N ARG A 111 3.92 -4.40 0.27
CA ARG A 111 4.75 -5.42 -0.39
C ARG A 111 4.84 -5.27 -1.92
N ASP A 112 3.71 -5.11 -2.61
CA ASP A 112 3.72 -4.97 -4.07
C ASP A 112 4.50 -3.72 -4.50
N VAL A 113 4.34 -2.63 -3.76
CA VAL A 113 5.06 -1.38 -4.01
C VAL A 113 6.55 -1.55 -3.72
N VAL A 114 6.95 -2.03 -2.55
CA VAL A 114 8.38 -2.14 -2.22
C VAL A 114 9.09 -3.19 -3.08
N ASP A 115 8.40 -4.24 -3.53
CA ASP A 115 8.93 -5.23 -4.45
C ASP A 115 9.27 -4.60 -5.80
N VAL A 116 8.36 -3.82 -6.40
CA VAL A 116 8.64 -3.14 -7.66
C VAL A 116 9.72 -2.06 -7.48
N LEU A 117 9.67 -1.30 -6.37
CA LEU A 117 10.66 -0.27 -6.07
C LEU A 117 12.07 -0.85 -5.92
N SER A 118 12.20 -2.05 -5.35
CA SER A 118 13.47 -2.74 -5.21
C SER A 118 14.16 -3.06 -6.54
N THR A 119 13.43 -3.01 -7.66
CA THR A 119 13.98 -3.19 -9.00
C THR A 119 14.19 -1.86 -9.71
N ILE A 120 13.17 -0.98 -9.73
CA ILE A 120 13.23 0.26 -10.54
C ILE A 120 14.22 1.28 -9.97
N LEU A 121 14.48 1.28 -8.65
CA LEU A 121 15.44 2.19 -8.02
C LEU A 121 16.89 1.93 -8.45
N SER A 122 17.16 0.81 -9.12
CA SER A 122 18.46 0.54 -9.75
C SER A 122 18.68 1.32 -11.06
N LYS A 123 17.61 1.91 -11.62
CA LYS A 123 17.61 2.65 -12.87
C LYS A 123 17.59 4.16 -12.56
N ARG A 124 17.90 4.98 -13.57
CA ARG A 124 17.74 6.43 -13.47
C ARG A 124 16.25 6.76 -13.61
N LEU A 125 15.67 7.43 -12.61
CA LEU A 125 14.27 7.83 -12.59
C LEU A 125 14.16 9.35 -12.76
N GLU A 126 13.20 9.81 -13.57
CA GLU A 126 12.91 11.23 -13.80
C GLU A 126 11.40 11.43 -14.02
N GLY A 127 10.86 12.58 -13.62
CA GLY A 127 9.44 12.91 -13.80
C GLY A 127 8.56 12.50 -12.62
N SER A 128 7.27 12.26 -12.87
CA SER A 128 6.29 11.91 -11.83
C SER A 128 5.49 10.69 -12.24
N TYR A 129 5.33 9.74 -11.32
CA TYR A 129 4.65 8.47 -11.56
C TYR A 129 3.63 8.19 -10.46
N ASN A 130 2.43 7.75 -10.86
CA ASN A 130 1.41 7.27 -9.93
C ASN A 130 1.49 5.75 -9.76
N ILE A 131 1.43 5.32 -8.51
CA ILE A 131 1.42 3.92 -8.10
C ILE A 131 0.09 3.68 -7.37
N VAL A 132 -0.76 2.80 -7.92
CA VAL A 132 -2.09 2.54 -7.39
C VAL A 132 -2.56 1.13 -7.78
N GLY A 133 -3.52 0.58 -7.04
CA GLY A 133 -4.12 -0.71 -7.34
C GLY A 133 -4.80 -0.75 -8.71
N ARG A 134 -4.88 -1.93 -9.33
CA ARG A 134 -5.49 -2.08 -10.67
C ARG A 134 -7.01 -2.21 -10.63
N ARG A 135 -7.56 -2.73 -9.54
CA ARG A 135 -8.99 -3.00 -9.37
C ARG A 135 -9.58 -2.03 -8.37
N CYS A 136 -10.68 -1.37 -8.74
CA CYS A 136 -11.49 -0.63 -7.78
C CYS A 136 -12.26 -1.63 -6.89
N TRP A 137 -12.28 -1.35 -5.60
CA TRP A 137 -13.13 -1.98 -4.62
C TRP A 137 -14.13 -0.95 -4.12
N LEU A 138 -15.42 -1.29 -4.21
CA LEU A 138 -16.44 -0.50 -3.52
C LEU A 138 -16.25 -0.67 -2.01
N HIS A 139 -16.59 0.37 -1.25
CA HIS A 139 -16.52 0.31 0.20
C HIS A 139 -17.33 -0.85 0.77
N GLU A 140 -18.54 -1.08 0.25
CA GLU A 140 -19.39 -2.17 0.74
C GLU A 140 -18.82 -3.56 0.40
N GLU A 141 -18.13 -3.70 -0.73
CA GLU A 141 -17.44 -4.94 -1.09
C GLU A 141 -16.26 -5.21 -0.15
N MET A 142 -15.48 -4.17 0.18
CA MET A 142 -14.39 -4.25 1.15
C MET A 142 -14.93 -4.62 2.54
N VAL A 143 -15.98 -3.95 3.00
CA VAL A 143 -16.62 -4.21 4.30
C VAL A 143 -17.19 -5.63 4.38
N GLU A 144 -17.89 -6.09 3.35
CA GLU A 144 -18.44 -7.45 3.32
C GLU A 144 -17.33 -8.51 3.38
N GLU A 145 -16.28 -8.31 2.58
CA GLU A 145 -15.12 -9.18 2.55
C GLU A 145 -14.40 -9.22 3.90
N LEU A 146 -14.11 -8.05 4.48
CA LEU A 146 -13.45 -7.91 5.77
C LEU A 146 -14.28 -8.56 6.90
N SER A 147 -15.60 -8.32 6.91
CA SER A 147 -16.52 -8.91 7.88
C SER A 147 -16.53 -10.43 7.80
N ASN A 148 -16.52 -11.00 6.59
CA ASN A 148 -16.48 -12.45 6.38
C ASN A 148 -15.15 -13.04 6.85
N LEU A 149 -14.03 -12.39 6.54
CA LEU A 149 -12.71 -12.80 7.03
C LEU A 149 -12.64 -12.76 8.57
N PHE A 150 -13.10 -11.68 9.18
CA PHE A 150 -13.11 -11.53 10.63
C PHE A 150 -13.96 -12.60 11.32
N LYS A 151 -15.18 -12.87 10.81
CA LYS A 151 -16.03 -13.97 11.30
C LYS A 151 -15.34 -15.33 11.22
N ARG A 152 -14.60 -15.60 10.14
CA ARG A 152 -13.82 -16.86 10.01
C ARG A 152 -12.72 -16.94 11.05
N VAL A 153 -11.99 -15.85 11.28
CA VAL A 153 -10.93 -15.81 12.31
C VAL A 153 -11.52 -16.03 13.70
N LYS A 154 -12.62 -15.36 14.05
CA LYS A 154 -13.30 -15.55 15.35
C LYS A 154 -13.88 -16.96 15.53
N ALA A 155 -14.43 -17.54 14.46
CA ALA A 155 -14.89 -18.94 14.49
C ALA A 155 -13.71 -19.92 14.68
N ALA A 156 -12.55 -19.63 14.10
CA ALA A 156 -11.33 -20.42 14.28
C ALA A 156 -10.84 -20.35 15.74
N GLU A 157 -10.73 -19.14 16.28
CA GLU A 157 -10.31 -18.85 17.66
C GLU A 157 -11.20 -19.59 18.68
N THR A 158 -12.52 -19.56 18.47
CA THR A 158 -13.50 -20.18 19.36
C THR A 158 -13.80 -21.65 19.05
N LYS A 159 -13.25 -22.20 17.96
CA LYS A 159 -13.53 -23.57 17.45
C LYS A 159 -15.02 -23.81 17.13
N THR A 160 -15.73 -22.79 16.64
CA THR A 160 -17.18 -22.82 16.41
C THR A 160 -17.58 -22.73 14.93
N PHE A 161 -16.73 -23.20 14.01
CA PHE A 161 -17.00 -23.13 12.57
C PHE A 161 -18.38 -23.66 12.17
N GLN A 162 -19.09 -22.87 11.37
CA GLN A 162 -20.37 -23.19 10.75
C GLN A 162 -20.30 -23.07 9.23
N LEU A 163 -21.28 -23.64 8.52
CA LEU A 163 -21.39 -23.56 7.05
C LEU A 163 -21.36 -22.11 6.53
N GLU A 164 -21.89 -21.17 7.32
CA GLU A 164 -21.89 -19.75 6.98
C GLU A 164 -20.47 -19.18 6.87
N ASN A 165 -19.53 -19.66 7.69
CA ASN A 165 -18.12 -19.26 7.62
C ASN A 165 -17.45 -19.73 6.32
N LEU A 166 -18.00 -20.74 5.63
CA LEU A 166 -17.46 -21.27 4.38
C LEU A 166 -18.02 -20.58 3.13
N LYS A 167 -19.06 -19.73 3.27
CA LYS A 167 -19.63 -19.01 2.14
C LYS A 167 -18.58 -18.06 1.55
N ILE A 168 -18.41 -18.14 0.24
CA ILE A 168 -17.58 -17.21 -0.53
C ILE A 168 -18.52 -16.09 -0.99
N SER A 169 -18.26 -14.86 -0.55
CA SER A 169 -18.89 -13.69 -1.17
C SER A 169 -18.16 -13.37 -2.45
N GLU A 170 -18.88 -13.47 -3.57
CA GLU A 170 -18.40 -12.93 -4.84
C GLU A 170 -18.73 -11.44 -4.89
N PRO A 171 -17.75 -10.58 -5.20
CA PRO A 171 -17.98 -9.14 -5.33
C PRO A 171 -19.03 -8.87 -6.41
N LYS A 172 -20.04 -8.06 -6.08
CA LYS A 172 -21.16 -7.75 -6.96
C LYS A 172 -20.75 -6.68 -7.96
N VAL A 173 -20.84 -6.98 -9.24
CA VAL A 173 -20.63 -6.01 -10.33
C VAL A 173 -21.79 -5.01 -10.37
N VAL A 174 -21.80 -4.03 -9.45
CA VAL A 174 -22.74 -2.92 -9.49
C VAL A 174 -22.00 -1.70 -10.02
N ALA A 175 -22.52 -1.10 -11.09
CA ALA A 175 -22.03 0.16 -11.61
C ALA A 175 -22.40 1.29 -10.61
N LYS A 176 -21.56 1.49 -9.60
CA LYS A 176 -21.52 2.74 -8.83
C LYS A 176 -20.56 3.70 -9.50
N GLU A 177 -20.67 4.99 -9.18
CA GLU A 177 -19.67 5.99 -9.57
C GLU A 177 -18.32 5.59 -8.96
N VAL A 178 -17.46 5.03 -9.81
CA VAL A 178 -16.09 4.66 -9.48
C VAL A 178 -15.23 5.90 -9.69
N PRO A 179 -14.36 6.28 -8.74
CA PRO A 179 -13.46 7.39 -8.93
C PRO A 179 -12.54 7.13 -10.13
N GLU A 180 -12.15 8.20 -10.81
CA GLU A 180 -11.15 8.11 -11.86
C GLU A 180 -9.85 7.60 -11.25
N ARG A 181 -9.31 6.51 -11.82
CA ARG A 181 -8.04 5.97 -11.37
C ARG A 181 -6.92 6.90 -11.83
N PRO A 182 -5.95 7.23 -10.97
CA PRO A 182 -4.72 7.88 -11.41
C PRO A 182 -4.10 7.17 -12.62
N ASP A 183 -3.53 7.93 -13.54
CA ASP A 183 -2.88 7.36 -14.71
C ASP A 183 -1.61 6.60 -14.30
N ILE A 184 -1.64 5.28 -14.52
CA ILE A 184 -0.55 4.35 -14.24
C ILE A 184 0.24 3.97 -15.50
N GLY A 185 -0.13 4.48 -16.68
CA GLY A 185 0.54 4.19 -17.94
C GLY A 185 2.06 4.44 -17.86
N PRO A 186 2.50 5.63 -17.43
CA PRO A 186 3.93 5.93 -17.30
C PRO A 186 4.65 5.00 -16.32
N PHE A 187 4.01 4.65 -15.19
CA PHE A 187 4.62 3.75 -14.20
C PHE A 187 4.70 2.31 -14.72
N HIS A 188 3.69 1.87 -15.47
CA HIS A 188 3.68 0.58 -16.12
C HIS A 188 4.82 0.45 -17.14
N GLU A 189 5.01 1.47 -17.99
CA GLU A 189 6.11 1.52 -18.96
C GLU A 189 7.48 1.53 -18.27
N LEU A 190 7.64 2.33 -17.21
CA LEU A 190 8.86 2.34 -16.40
C LEU A 190 9.20 0.94 -15.85
N CYS A 191 8.19 0.20 -15.38
CA CYS A 191 8.39 -1.18 -14.93
C CYS A 191 8.87 -2.08 -16.08
N VAL A 192 8.32 -1.93 -17.28
CA VAL A 192 8.76 -2.69 -18.47
C VAL A 192 10.21 -2.36 -18.84
N GLU A 193 10.59 -1.09 -18.81
CA GLU A 193 11.98 -0.63 -19.05
C GLU A 193 12.97 -1.14 -17.98
N ALA A 194 12.46 -1.42 -16.78
CA ALA A 194 13.21 -2.03 -15.68
C ALA A 194 13.24 -3.58 -15.76
N ASP A 195 12.95 -4.17 -16.91
CA ASP A 195 12.95 -5.61 -17.17
C ASP A 195 11.86 -6.40 -16.41
N LEU A 196 10.81 -5.73 -15.93
CA LEU A 196 9.62 -6.36 -15.35
C LEU A 196 8.53 -6.55 -16.40
N SER A 197 7.48 -7.33 -16.11
CA SER A 197 6.30 -7.47 -16.99
C SER A 197 5.36 -6.26 -16.97
N GLY A 198 5.79 -5.13 -16.42
CA GLY A 198 4.96 -3.96 -16.14
C GLY A 198 4.32 -3.98 -14.75
N TRP A 199 3.64 -2.89 -14.39
CA TRP A 199 2.98 -2.76 -13.07
C TRP A 199 1.81 -3.75 -12.93
N TYR A 200 1.97 -4.69 -12.00
CA TYR A 200 0.98 -5.72 -11.69
C TYR A 200 1.09 -6.14 -10.21
N PRO A 201 0.27 -5.55 -9.32
CA PRO A 201 0.20 -5.96 -7.92
C PRO A 201 -0.16 -7.45 -7.81
N LEU A 202 0.62 -8.19 -7.04
CA LEU A 202 0.51 -9.64 -6.89
C LEU A 202 -0.23 -10.04 -5.62
N VAL A 203 -0.14 -9.25 -4.55
CA VAL A 203 -0.79 -9.59 -3.28
C VAL A 203 -2.31 -9.49 -3.46
N PRO A 204 -3.06 -10.59 -3.31
CA PRO A 204 -4.51 -10.52 -3.37
C PRO A 204 -5.04 -9.66 -2.23
N PHE A 205 -6.01 -8.77 -2.51
CA PHE A 205 -6.53 -7.85 -1.48
C PHE A 205 -7.02 -8.57 -0.21
N ARG A 206 -7.66 -9.74 -0.37
CA ARG A 206 -8.08 -10.62 0.74
C ARG A 206 -6.92 -11.00 1.68
N VAL A 207 -5.73 -11.25 1.14
CA VAL A 207 -4.53 -11.57 1.94
C VAL A 207 -4.11 -10.36 2.75
N GLY A 208 -4.09 -9.18 2.12
CA GLY A 208 -3.83 -7.92 2.82
C GLY A 208 -4.79 -7.65 3.98
N LEU A 209 -6.10 -7.81 3.74
CA LEU A 209 -7.12 -7.66 4.79
C LEU A 209 -6.93 -8.65 5.94
N MET A 210 -6.55 -9.90 5.64
CA MET A 210 -6.23 -10.88 6.68
C MET A 210 -5.01 -10.49 7.51
N GLU A 211 -3.97 -9.93 6.89
CA GLU A 211 -2.78 -9.43 7.60
C GLU A 211 -3.14 -8.26 8.52
N CYS A 212 -3.99 -7.32 8.08
CA CYS A 212 -4.52 -6.25 8.93
C CYS A 212 -5.30 -6.79 10.14
N ILE A 213 -6.19 -7.77 9.93
CA ILE A 213 -6.93 -8.43 11.01
C ILE A 213 -5.95 -9.11 11.98
N ALA A 214 -4.99 -9.86 11.46
CA ALA A 214 -4.02 -10.59 12.27
C ALA A 214 -3.19 -9.64 13.14
N HIS A 215 -2.73 -8.53 12.57
CA HIS A 215 -2.01 -7.51 13.30
C HIS A 215 -2.86 -6.97 14.46
N ARG A 216 -4.09 -6.52 14.19
CA ARG A 216 -4.99 -5.96 15.21
C ARG A 216 -5.43 -6.91 16.32
N LEU A 217 -5.43 -8.23 16.08
CA LEU A 217 -5.78 -9.23 17.09
C LEU A 217 -4.57 -9.72 17.90
N LEU A 218 -3.35 -9.43 17.44
CA LEU A 218 -2.11 -9.83 18.11
C LEU A 218 -1.46 -8.70 18.93
N GLU A 219 -1.91 -7.45 18.74
CA GLU A 219 -1.63 -6.31 19.62
C GLU A 219 -2.41 -6.40 20.95
#